data_AF-A0A436ZST8-F1
#
_entry.id   AF-A0A436ZST8-F1
#
_cell.length_a   1.000
_cell.length_b   1.000
_cell.length_c   1.000
_cell.angle_alpha   90.00
_cell.angle_beta   90.00
_cell.angle_gamma   90.00
#
_symmetry.space_group_name_H-M   'P 1'
#
loop_
_entity.id
_entity.type
_entity.pdbx_description
1 polymer ?
#
loop_
_entity_poly.entity_id
_entity_poly.type
_entity_poly.pdbx_seq_one_letter_code
_entity_poly.pdbx_strand_id
1 'polypeptide(L)'
;MPPKKAPEPKKAQKTVDDKTFGMKNKKGGKAQKQIKQIASQAVNGASPEEKRKAAEKAARAAEKKAAEDAKKEAAALFKPVQVQKIPFGVDPKSVVCVFFKQGTCEKGKKCKFSHDLSIERKTEKRSLYDNGGEGSSTAADSKQETSENWDEAKLREVVLSKHGNPKTTTDIVCKYFIQAIEDGKYGWFWNCPNGGADCKYRHVLPPGFVVKTAAQRALEKEELDKNPNRTLTMEDFLETERHKLTGTLTPVTEETFKKWKAERLNKRAAEEELRRRKEETGRELFEKGGWQDDDSEAESSDEEVEGKGKGKVDVWDLDQLRRETEAMEEEQEAERIKAGGALD
;
A
#
# COMPACT_ATOMS: atom_id res chain seq x y z
N MET A 1 -76.09 30.76 -43.94
CA MET A 1 -74.86 31.49 -43.59
C MET A 1 -75.17 32.35 -42.37
N PRO A 2 -74.50 32.09 -41.24
CA PRO A 2 -73.30 32.87 -40.91
C PRO A 2 -72.11 31.98 -40.46
N PRO A 3 -70.86 32.34 -40.77
CA PRO A 3 -69.70 31.52 -40.45
C PRO A 3 -69.34 31.63 -38.95
N LYS A 4 -68.99 30.49 -38.35
CA LYS A 4 -68.41 30.35 -37.01
C LYS A 4 -67.12 31.20 -36.92
N LYS A 5 -67.11 32.19 -36.02
CA LYS A 5 -65.89 32.91 -35.61
C LYS A 5 -64.93 31.93 -34.93
N ALA A 6 -63.72 31.81 -35.47
CA ALA A 6 -62.61 31.10 -34.86
C ALA A 6 -62.18 31.78 -33.54
N PRO A 7 -61.73 31.04 -32.53
CA PRO A 7 -61.21 31.61 -31.28
C PRO A 7 -59.88 32.33 -31.53
N GLU A 8 -59.82 33.62 -31.19
CA GLU A 8 -58.59 34.42 -31.29
C GLU A 8 -57.50 33.89 -30.33
N PRO A 9 -56.23 33.80 -30.77
CA PRO A 9 -55.14 33.39 -29.89
C PRO A 9 -54.89 34.45 -28.81
N LYS A 10 -54.85 34.02 -27.54
CA LYS A 10 -54.55 34.87 -26.38
C LYS A 10 -53.20 35.58 -26.59
N LYS A 11 -53.23 36.91 -26.67
CA LYS A 11 -52.03 37.75 -26.79
C LYS A 11 -51.10 37.51 -25.59
N ALA A 12 -49.86 37.12 -25.86
CA ALA A 12 -48.82 36.94 -24.85
C ALA A 12 -48.65 38.24 -24.03
N GLN A 13 -48.63 38.13 -22.70
CA GLN A 13 -48.43 39.28 -21.82
C GLN A 13 -47.00 39.80 -21.98
N LYS A 14 -46.87 41.05 -22.44
CA LYS A 14 -45.58 41.72 -22.61
C LYS A 14 -44.85 41.82 -21.27
N THR A 15 -43.66 41.23 -21.20
CA THR A 15 -42.80 41.26 -20.01
C THR A 15 -42.31 42.69 -19.72
N VAL A 16 -41.86 42.93 -18.49
CA VAL A 16 -41.38 44.24 -18.03
C VAL A 16 -40.25 44.77 -18.92
N ASP A 17 -39.43 43.86 -19.46
CA ASP A 17 -38.32 44.18 -20.35
C ASP A 17 -38.75 44.77 -21.68
N ASP A 18 -39.87 44.30 -22.24
CA ASP A 18 -40.43 44.82 -23.50
C ASP A 18 -41.05 46.21 -23.30
N LYS A 19 -41.75 46.44 -22.18
CA LYS A 19 -42.30 47.76 -21.82
C LYS A 19 -41.23 48.82 -21.51
N THR A 20 -39.99 48.40 -21.29
CA THR A 20 -38.88 49.28 -20.93
C THR A 20 -37.78 49.32 -22.01
N PHE A 21 -37.93 48.57 -23.11
CA PHE A 21 -36.90 48.35 -24.15
C PHE A 21 -36.45 49.62 -24.90
N GLY A 22 -37.29 50.64 -25.05
CA GLY A 22 -36.90 51.92 -25.67
C GLY A 22 -36.47 53.02 -24.69
N MET A 23 -36.68 52.80 -23.38
CA MET A 23 -36.55 53.84 -22.36
C MET A 23 -35.24 53.73 -21.57
N LYS A 24 -34.62 52.53 -21.55
CA LYS A 24 -33.36 52.24 -20.86
C LYS A 24 -32.15 52.99 -21.44
N ASN A 25 -32.17 53.37 -22.72
CA ASN A 25 -31.06 54.08 -23.38
C ASN A 25 -31.16 55.63 -23.24
N LYS A 26 -32.21 56.14 -22.60
CA LYS A 26 -32.44 57.59 -22.43
C LYS A 26 -31.96 58.01 -21.03
N LYS A 27 -30.79 58.66 -20.94
CA LYS A 27 -30.15 59.14 -19.68
C LYS A 27 -30.90 60.29 -18.97
N GLY A 28 -32.23 60.36 -19.09
CA GLY A 28 -33.06 61.38 -18.44
C GLY A 28 -33.65 60.88 -17.13
N GLY A 29 -33.52 61.64 -16.03
CA GLY A 29 -34.04 61.25 -14.72
C GLY A 29 -35.54 60.94 -14.67
N LYS A 30 -36.35 61.53 -15.57
CA LYS A 30 -37.78 61.21 -15.73
C LYS A 30 -38.02 59.81 -16.31
N ALA A 31 -37.23 59.40 -17.31
CA ALA A 31 -37.30 58.07 -17.90
C ALA A 31 -36.87 56.99 -16.89
N GLN A 32 -35.82 57.26 -16.10
CA GLN A 32 -35.37 56.36 -15.05
C GLN A 32 -36.41 56.19 -13.93
N LYS A 33 -37.10 57.27 -13.52
CA LYS A 33 -38.22 57.19 -12.57
C LYS A 33 -39.38 56.36 -13.10
N GLN A 34 -39.73 56.52 -14.38
CA GLN A 34 -40.79 55.73 -15.01
C GLN A 34 -40.43 54.24 -15.13
N ILE A 35 -39.17 53.91 -15.43
CA ILE A 35 -38.68 52.52 -15.42
C ILE A 35 -38.76 51.92 -14.01
N LYS A 36 -38.33 52.65 -12.97
CA LYS A 36 -38.47 52.22 -11.57
C LYS A 36 -39.93 51.99 -11.18
N GLN A 37 -40.84 52.87 -11.63
CA GLN A 37 -42.27 52.73 -11.35
C GLN A 37 -42.86 51.49 -12.04
N ILE A 38 -42.57 51.26 -13.32
CA ILE A 38 -43.04 50.08 -14.08
C ILE A 38 -42.46 48.79 -13.48
N ALA A 39 -41.20 48.80 -13.04
CA ALA A 39 -40.58 47.67 -12.35
C ALA A 39 -41.25 47.40 -10.99
N SER A 40 -41.53 48.44 -10.20
CA SER A 40 -42.20 48.29 -8.90
C SER A 40 -43.64 47.77 -9.03
N GLN A 41 -44.37 48.18 -10.07
CA GLN A 41 -45.73 47.68 -10.35
C GLN A 41 -45.72 46.19 -10.72
N ALA A 42 -44.69 45.72 -11.43
CA ALA A 42 -44.57 44.31 -11.79
C ALA A 42 -44.25 43.41 -10.59
N VAL A 43 -43.41 43.87 -9.66
CA VAL A 43 -43.10 43.14 -8.41
C VAL A 43 -44.30 43.10 -7.47
N ASN A 44 -45.05 44.20 -7.40
CA ASN A 44 -46.21 44.31 -6.52
C ASN A 44 -47.46 43.60 -7.07
N GLY A 45 -47.57 43.41 -8.38
CA GLY A 45 -48.68 42.72 -9.03
C GLY A 45 -48.64 41.18 -8.98
N ALA A 46 -47.57 40.57 -8.50
CA ALA A 46 -47.49 39.11 -8.32
C ALA A 46 -48.42 38.62 -7.21
N SER A 47 -49.02 37.43 -7.40
CA SER A 47 -49.94 36.85 -6.41
C SER A 47 -49.24 36.57 -5.07
N PRO A 48 -49.96 36.57 -3.94
CA PRO A 48 -49.37 36.31 -2.62
C PRO A 48 -48.63 34.97 -2.53
N GLU A 49 -49.09 33.95 -3.26
CA GLU A 49 -48.47 32.62 -3.30
C GLU A 49 -47.15 32.61 -4.10
N GLU A 50 -47.07 33.32 -5.22
CA GLU A 50 -45.82 33.46 -5.99
C GLU A 50 -44.75 34.23 -5.21
N LYS A 51 -45.15 35.25 -4.44
CA LYS A 51 -44.24 35.99 -3.54
C LYS A 51 -43.71 35.10 -2.41
N ARG A 52 -44.55 34.24 -1.83
CA ARG A 52 -44.13 33.26 -0.81
C ARG A 52 -43.15 32.23 -1.39
N LYS A 53 -43.44 31.69 -2.57
CA LYS A 53 -42.57 30.70 -3.24
C LYS A 53 -41.22 31.30 -3.70
N ALA A 54 -41.22 32.56 -4.14
CA ALA A 54 -39.99 33.28 -4.47
C ALA A 54 -39.15 33.60 -3.23
N ALA A 55 -39.79 34.00 -2.12
CA ALA A 55 -39.13 34.26 -0.85
C ALA A 55 -38.53 32.98 -0.24
N GLU A 56 -39.22 31.84 -0.31
CA GLU A 56 -38.73 30.55 0.15
C GLU A 56 -37.51 30.08 -0.68
N LYS A 57 -37.56 30.22 -2.01
CA LYS A 57 -36.43 29.89 -2.88
C LYS A 57 -35.22 30.79 -2.64
N ALA A 58 -35.45 32.08 -2.36
CA ALA A 58 -34.40 33.02 -1.99
C ALA A 58 -33.80 32.69 -0.61
N ALA A 59 -34.62 32.32 0.37
CA ALA A 59 -34.17 31.88 1.70
C ALA A 59 -33.32 30.60 1.61
N ARG A 60 -33.77 29.59 0.85
CA ARG A 60 -33.01 28.35 0.64
C ARG A 60 -31.70 28.57 -0.13
N ALA A 61 -31.66 29.52 -1.05
CA ALA A 61 -30.42 29.89 -1.75
C ALA A 61 -29.45 30.65 -0.82
N ALA A 62 -29.97 31.53 0.05
CA ALA A 62 -29.18 32.24 1.04
C ALA A 62 -28.60 31.29 2.10
N GLU A 63 -29.39 30.32 2.58
CA GLU A 63 -28.94 29.30 3.53
C GLU A 63 -27.86 28.39 2.94
N LYS A 64 -28.02 27.94 1.68
CA LYS A 64 -26.96 27.19 0.97
C LYS A 64 -25.68 27.98 0.82
N LYS A 65 -25.79 29.29 0.52
CA LYS A 65 -24.62 30.16 0.41
C LYS A 65 -23.94 30.36 1.76
N ALA A 66 -24.71 30.60 2.82
CA ALA A 66 -24.20 30.71 4.19
C ALA A 66 -23.52 29.41 4.66
N ALA A 67 -24.07 28.25 4.32
CA ALA A 67 -23.48 26.95 4.65
C ALA A 67 -22.16 26.70 3.88
N GLU A 68 -22.09 27.08 2.60
CA GLU A 68 -20.86 27.00 1.81
C GLU A 68 -19.78 27.97 2.31
N ASP A 69 -20.15 29.19 2.68
CA ASP A 69 -19.21 30.17 3.22
C ASP A 69 -18.73 29.76 4.63
N ALA A 70 -19.60 29.22 5.49
CA ALA A 70 -19.21 28.66 6.79
C ALA A 70 -18.25 27.46 6.65
N LYS A 71 -18.43 26.60 5.64
CA LYS A 71 -17.49 25.51 5.34
C LYS A 71 -16.13 26.03 4.87
N LYS A 72 -16.10 27.10 4.07
CA LYS A 72 -14.84 27.73 3.63
C LYS A 72 -14.11 28.40 4.78
N GLU A 73 -14.82 29.06 5.68
CA GLU A 73 -14.24 29.67 6.89
C GLU A 73 -13.71 28.60 7.85
N ALA A 74 -14.46 27.52 8.07
CA ALA A 74 -13.98 26.38 8.86
C ALA A 74 -12.72 25.76 8.22
N ALA A 75 -12.72 25.53 6.91
CA ALA A 75 -11.55 25.00 6.20
C ALA A 75 -10.34 25.94 6.24
N ALA A 76 -10.55 27.26 6.31
CA ALA A 76 -9.48 28.24 6.50
C ALA A 76 -8.92 28.22 7.93
N LEU A 77 -9.77 28.02 8.95
CA LEU A 77 -9.39 27.96 10.35
C LEU A 77 -8.59 26.68 10.68
N PHE A 78 -8.91 25.56 10.04
CA PHE A 78 -8.23 24.27 10.26
C PHE A 78 -7.00 24.04 9.39
N LYS A 79 -6.45 25.06 8.70
CA LYS A 79 -5.17 24.91 7.98
C LYS A 79 -4.04 24.72 9.00
N PRO A 80 -3.40 23.55 9.09
CA PRO A 80 -2.35 23.31 10.07
C PRO A 80 -1.15 24.21 9.78
N VAL A 81 -0.61 24.83 10.83
CA VAL A 81 0.63 25.61 10.74
C VAL A 81 1.76 24.66 10.33
N GLN A 82 2.18 24.73 9.06
CA GLN A 82 3.22 23.89 8.51
C GLN A 82 4.59 24.29 9.09
N VAL A 83 5.04 23.59 10.14
CA VAL A 83 6.41 23.71 10.64
C VAL A 83 7.32 22.84 9.77
N GLN A 84 8.18 23.48 8.95
CA GLN A 84 9.20 22.77 8.18
C GLN A 84 10.23 22.14 9.12
N LYS A 85 10.19 20.80 9.26
CA LYS A 85 11.19 20.02 9.99
C LYS A 85 12.41 19.81 9.09
N ILE A 86 13.56 20.29 9.53
CA ILE A 86 14.84 20.13 8.81
C ILE A 86 15.56 18.93 9.45
N PRO A 87 16.03 17.94 8.67
CA PRO A 87 16.83 16.84 9.18
C PRO A 87 18.16 17.35 9.75
N PHE A 88 18.69 16.65 10.76
CA PHE A 88 19.93 17.04 11.45
C PHE A 88 21.11 17.04 10.48
N GLY A 89 21.87 18.14 10.42
CA GLY A 89 23.03 18.31 9.53
C GLY A 89 22.79 19.08 8.22
N VAL A 90 21.54 19.49 7.92
CA VAL A 90 21.24 20.35 6.76
C VAL A 90 21.10 21.81 7.21
N ASP A 91 21.88 22.69 6.58
CA ASP A 91 21.83 24.12 6.89
C ASP A 91 20.43 24.70 6.57
N PRO A 92 19.74 25.35 7.53
CA PRO A 92 18.39 25.85 7.34
C PRO A 92 18.24 26.82 6.15
N LYS A 93 19.33 27.51 5.81
CA LYS A 93 19.39 28.49 4.71
C LYS A 93 19.56 27.83 3.33
N SER A 94 19.85 26.54 3.27
CA SER A 94 19.85 25.77 2.02
C SER A 94 18.45 25.31 1.60
N VAL A 95 17.46 25.43 2.49
CA VAL A 95 16.07 25.03 2.23
C VAL A 95 15.23 26.28 1.96
N VAL A 96 14.35 26.22 0.96
CA VAL A 96 13.44 27.32 0.62
C VAL A 96 12.36 27.46 1.68
N CYS A 97 12.10 28.70 2.09
CA CYS A 97 11.07 29.01 3.09
C CYS A 97 9.68 28.73 2.52
N VAL A 98 8.90 27.85 3.17
CA VAL A 98 7.51 27.56 2.76
C VAL A 98 6.63 28.81 2.86
N PHE A 99 6.82 29.64 3.88
CA PHE A 99 6.07 30.89 4.00
C PHE A 99 6.43 31.90 2.91
N PHE A 100 7.68 31.89 2.42
CA PHE A 100 8.07 32.77 1.31
C PHE A 100 7.48 32.28 0.00
N LYS A 101 7.49 30.96 -0.20
CA LYS A 101 6.82 30.30 -1.34
C LYS A 101 5.31 30.59 -1.35
N GLN A 102 4.68 30.70 -0.18
CA GLN A 102 3.26 31.06 -0.02
C GLN A 102 3.00 32.59 -0.03
N GLY A 103 4.05 33.42 -0.08
CA GLY A 103 3.93 34.89 -0.06
C GLY A 103 3.62 35.51 1.32
N THR A 104 3.59 34.71 2.39
CA THR A 104 3.21 35.12 3.76
C THR A 104 4.42 35.24 4.70
N CYS A 105 5.65 35.33 4.16
CA CYS A 105 6.84 35.40 5.00
C CYS A 105 7.15 36.83 5.47
N GLU A 106 6.85 37.11 6.74
CA GLU A 106 7.14 38.41 7.39
C GLU A 106 8.63 38.60 7.72
N LYS A 107 9.44 37.52 7.69
CA LYS A 107 10.83 37.52 8.16
C LYS A 107 11.83 38.07 7.13
N GLY A 108 11.40 38.28 5.88
CA GLY A 108 12.22 38.88 4.83
C GLY A 108 13.65 38.30 4.74
N LYS A 109 14.66 39.16 4.61
CA LYS A 109 16.08 38.75 4.52
C LYS A 109 16.66 38.08 5.77
N LYS A 110 15.99 38.20 6.92
CA LYS A 110 16.39 37.61 8.21
C LYS A 110 15.75 36.24 8.45
N CYS A 111 15.01 35.70 7.47
CA CYS A 111 14.43 34.38 7.57
C CYS A 111 15.51 33.30 7.76
N LYS A 112 15.21 32.31 8.62
CA LYS A 112 16.07 31.13 8.85
C LYS A 112 16.21 30.28 7.58
N PHE A 113 15.22 30.36 6.69
CA PHE A 113 15.13 29.65 5.42
C PHE A 113 15.43 30.59 4.24
N SER A 114 15.88 30.04 3.11
CA SER A 114 16.17 30.86 1.92
C SER A 114 14.92 31.41 1.25
N HIS A 115 15.04 32.63 0.72
CA HIS A 115 14.04 33.30 -0.12
C HIS A 115 14.45 33.28 -1.60
N ASP A 116 15.34 32.36 -1.99
CA ASP A 116 15.78 32.20 -3.37
C ASP A 116 15.06 31.01 -4.01
N LEU A 117 14.10 31.31 -4.89
CA LEU A 117 13.32 30.31 -5.64
C LEU A 117 14.20 29.50 -6.62
N SER A 118 15.44 29.92 -6.85
CA SER A 118 16.39 29.20 -7.71
C SER A 118 16.93 27.93 -7.05
N ILE A 119 16.88 27.85 -5.71
CA ILE A 119 17.34 26.69 -4.95
C ILE A 119 16.39 25.48 -5.16
N GLU A 120 15.10 25.71 -5.32
CA GLU A 120 14.11 24.66 -5.61
C GLU A 120 14.24 24.11 -7.04
N ARG A 121 14.56 24.97 -8.01
CA ARG A 121 14.75 24.58 -9.43
C ARG A 121 15.93 23.63 -9.67
N LYS A 122 16.93 23.60 -8.79
CA LYS A 122 18.05 22.64 -8.89
C LYS A 122 17.63 21.19 -8.56
N THR A 123 16.46 20.99 -7.96
CA THR A 123 15.92 19.66 -7.63
C THR A 123 14.79 19.20 -8.54
N GLU A 124 14.24 20.08 -9.36
CA GLU A 124 13.24 19.69 -10.37
C GLU A 124 13.94 19.04 -11.56
N LYS A 125 13.76 17.72 -11.67
CA LYS A 125 14.19 16.94 -12.84
C LYS A 125 13.58 17.58 -14.09
N ARG A 126 14.45 17.91 -15.04
CA ARG A 126 14.12 18.38 -16.39
C ARG A 126 12.88 17.65 -16.93
N SER A 127 11.82 18.40 -17.22
CA SER A 127 10.59 17.87 -17.81
C SER A 127 10.93 17.17 -19.13
N LEU A 128 10.48 15.92 -19.28
CA LEU A 128 10.71 15.06 -20.45
C LEU A 128 10.08 15.62 -21.75
N TYR A 129 9.34 16.72 -21.68
CA TYR A 129 8.60 17.31 -22.79
C TYR A 129 9.18 18.62 -23.34
N ASP A 130 10.31 19.11 -22.81
CA ASP A 130 10.92 20.38 -23.25
C ASP A 130 12.01 20.20 -24.33
N ASN A 131 12.10 19.04 -24.97
CA ASN A 131 12.98 18.82 -26.11
C ASN A 131 12.17 18.28 -27.29
N GLY A 132 11.82 19.18 -28.21
CA GLY A 132 11.25 18.84 -29.50
C GLY A 132 12.26 18.07 -30.36
N GLY A 133 11.76 17.02 -31.02
CA GLY A 133 12.50 16.24 -32.01
C GLY A 133 11.61 15.13 -32.55
N GLU A 134 11.17 15.30 -33.78
CA GLU A 134 10.27 14.42 -34.54
C GLU A 134 10.80 12.98 -34.66
N GLY A 135 9.90 11.98 -34.59
CA GLY A 135 10.28 10.59 -34.90
C GLY A 135 9.36 9.49 -34.36
N SER A 136 8.16 9.39 -34.95
CA SER A 136 7.34 8.18 -35.18
C SER A 136 7.15 7.09 -34.09
N SER A 137 5.85 6.91 -33.79
CA SER A 137 5.12 5.68 -33.41
C SER A 137 5.16 5.15 -31.96
N THR A 138 3.97 5.27 -31.33
CA THR A 138 3.37 4.56 -30.18
C THR A 138 3.90 4.86 -28.77
N ALA A 139 3.43 5.98 -28.20
CA ALA A 139 3.69 6.42 -26.82
C ALA A 139 2.42 6.58 -25.95
N ALA A 140 1.31 5.94 -26.33
CA ALA A 140 0.04 6.01 -25.60
C ALA A 140 -0.17 4.84 -24.62
N ASP A 141 0.40 3.66 -24.87
CA ASP A 141 0.26 2.47 -24.00
C ASP A 141 1.39 2.31 -22.96
N SER A 142 2.44 3.14 -23.01
CA SER A 142 3.58 3.03 -22.08
C SER A 142 3.35 3.67 -20.71
N LYS A 143 2.12 4.12 -20.42
CA LYS A 143 1.76 4.76 -19.15
C LYS A 143 1.11 3.70 -18.25
N GLN A 144 1.89 3.24 -17.26
CA GLN A 144 1.48 2.37 -16.14
C GLN A 144 1.33 0.86 -16.41
N GLU A 145 2.23 0.22 -17.17
CA GLU A 145 2.47 -1.20 -16.91
C GLU A 145 3.21 -1.34 -15.57
N THR A 146 2.47 -1.61 -14.49
CA THR A 146 3.02 -1.99 -13.18
C THR A 146 3.35 -3.48 -13.20
N SER A 147 4.40 -3.90 -12.48
CA SER A 147 4.84 -5.31 -12.43
C SER A 147 3.77 -6.30 -11.93
N GLU A 148 2.63 -5.80 -11.46
CA GLU A 148 1.50 -6.60 -10.97
C GLU A 148 0.83 -7.44 -12.07
N ASN A 149 0.95 -7.04 -13.34
CA ASN A 149 0.32 -7.75 -14.46
C ASN A 149 1.32 -8.54 -15.33
N TRP A 150 2.52 -8.79 -14.82
CA TRP A 150 3.58 -9.46 -15.59
C TRP A 150 3.87 -10.85 -15.04
N ASP A 151 3.95 -11.82 -15.94
CA ASP A 151 4.39 -13.18 -15.63
C ASP A 151 5.90 -13.22 -15.32
N GLU A 152 6.33 -14.24 -14.57
CA GLU A 152 7.70 -14.41 -14.07
C GLU A 152 8.77 -14.35 -15.18
N ALA A 153 8.46 -14.91 -16.37
CA ALA A 153 9.32 -14.87 -17.54
C ALA A 153 9.48 -13.45 -18.10
N LYS A 154 8.37 -12.70 -18.22
CA LYS A 154 8.37 -11.30 -18.69
C LYS A 154 9.09 -10.40 -17.68
N LEU A 155 8.92 -10.65 -16.38
CA LEU A 155 9.65 -9.93 -15.32
C LEU A 155 11.17 -10.14 -15.46
N ARG A 156 11.62 -11.39 -15.67
CA ARG A 156 13.05 -11.70 -15.88
C ARG A 156 13.60 -11.00 -17.12
N GLU A 157 12.88 -11.05 -18.24
CA GLU A 157 13.29 -10.41 -19.49
C GLU A 157 13.39 -8.88 -19.35
N VAL A 158 12.43 -8.25 -18.66
CA VAL A 158 12.47 -6.80 -18.40
C VAL A 158 13.62 -6.44 -17.47
N VAL A 159 13.86 -7.23 -16.42
CA VAL A 159 15.00 -7.01 -15.51
C VAL A 159 16.34 -7.10 -16.25
N LEU A 160 16.49 -8.11 -17.11
CA LEU A 160 17.68 -8.34 -17.95
C LEU A 160 17.90 -7.23 -18.99
N SER A 161 16.82 -6.74 -19.61
CA SER A 161 16.89 -5.68 -20.63
C SER A 161 17.08 -4.28 -20.03
N LYS A 162 16.54 -4.02 -18.84
CA LYS A 162 16.67 -2.73 -18.14
C LYS A 162 18.03 -2.52 -17.51
N HIS A 163 18.55 -3.56 -16.91
CA HIS A 163 19.86 -3.57 -16.29
C HIS A 163 20.77 -4.38 -17.19
N GLY A 164 21.18 -3.79 -18.33
CA GLY A 164 22.32 -4.34 -19.08
C GLY A 164 23.47 -4.59 -18.12
N ASN A 165 24.08 -5.79 -18.20
CA ASN A 165 24.96 -6.41 -17.20
C ASN A 165 25.64 -5.40 -16.25
N PRO A 166 25.01 -5.03 -15.12
CA PRO A 166 25.55 -4.00 -14.26
C PRO A 166 26.80 -4.57 -13.61
N LYS A 167 27.89 -3.80 -13.63
CA LYS A 167 29.14 -4.13 -12.95
C LYS A 167 28.93 -4.01 -11.43
N THR A 168 28.14 -4.90 -10.85
CA THR A 168 27.93 -4.95 -9.40
C THR A 168 29.15 -5.58 -8.74
N THR A 169 29.51 -5.08 -7.57
CA THR A 169 30.70 -5.54 -6.83
C THR A 169 30.41 -6.76 -5.95
N THR A 170 29.15 -7.18 -5.82
CA THR A 170 28.73 -8.32 -4.99
C THR A 170 27.67 -9.17 -5.69
N ASP A 171 27.73 -10.49 -5.47
CA ASP A 171 26.76 -11.47 -6.01
C ASP A 171 25.44 -11.52 -5.23
N ILE A 172 25.35 -10.79 -4.11
CA ILE A 172 24.17 -10.74 -3.25
C ILE A 172 23.07 -9.93 -3.94
N VAL A 173 21.85 -10.45 -3.96
CA VAL A 173 20.67 -9.76 -4.50
C VAL A 173 20.23 -8.62 -3.59
N CYS A 174 19.86 -7.49 -4.20
CA CYS A 174 19.44 -6.31 -3.45
C CYS A 174 18.11 -6.54 -2.74
N LYS A 175 18.06 -6.27 -1.43
CA LYS A 175 16.85 -6.39 -0.60
C LYS A 175 15.71 -5.50 -1.10
N TYR A 176 16.02 -4.28 -1.52
CA TYR A 176 15.03 -3.32 -2.02
C TYR A 176 14.45 -3.73 -3.38
N PHE A 177 15.20 -4.50 -4.17
CA PHE A 177 14.71 -5.04 -5.44
C PHE A 177 13.70 -6.15 -5.19
N ILE A 178 14.00 -7.08 -4.28
CA ILE A 178 13.05 -8.13 -3.87
C ILE A 178 11.78 -7.48 -3.29
N GLN A 179 11.93 -6.49 -2.39
CA GLN A 179 10.79 -5.75 -1.84
C GLN A 179 9.97 -5.01 -2.90
N ALA A 180 10.61 -4.45 -3.93
CA ALA A 180 9.89 -3.74 -4.98
C ALA A 180 9.09 -4.68 -5.90
N ILE A 181 9.64 -5.87 -6.17
CA ILE A 181 8.93 -6.93 -6.89
C ILE A 181 7.79 -7.46 -6.04
N GLU A 182 8.06 -7.76 -4.76
CA GLU A 182 7.03 -8.15 -3.82
C GLU A 182 5.95 -7.09 -3.70
N ASP A 183 6.28 -5.81 -3.67
CA ASP A 183 5.30 -4.73 -3.58
C ASP A 183 4.54 -4.46 -4.88
N GLY A 184 4.92 -5.07 -6.02
CA GLY A 184 4.36 -4.75 -7.34
C GLY A 184 4.80 -3.37 -7.88
N LYS A 185 5.69 -2.68 -7.17
CA LYS A 185 6.20 -1.34 -7.49
C LYS A 185 7.39 -1.38 -8.46
N TYR A 186 7.89 -2.56 -8.79
CA TYR A 186 8.89 -2.72 -9.83
C TYR A 186 8.26 -2.38 -11.19
N GLY A 187 9.02 -1.74 -12.06
CA GLY A 187 8.52 -1.27 -13.35
C GLY A 187 9.55 -0.45 -14.09
N TRP A 188 9.19 0.04 -15.28
CA TRP A 188 10.11 0.70 -16.20
C TRP A 188 10.83 1.93 -15.60
N PHE A 189 10.24 2.58 -14.59
CA PHE A 189 10.77 3.77 -13.92
C PHE A 189 11.29 3.51 -12.50
N TRP A 190 11.33 2.25 -12.04
CA TRP A 190 11.81 1.93 -10.70
C TRP A 190 13.33 2.07 -10.64
N ASN A 191 13.81 2.83 -9.64
CA ASN A 191 15.22 2.98 -9.35
C ASN A 191 15.47 2.53 -7.91
N CYS A 192 16.52 1.74 -7.70
CA CYS A 192 16.85 1.23 -6.39
C CYS A 192 17.19 2.38 -5.43
N PRO A 193 16.63 2.43 -4.21
CA PRO A 193 16.95 3.45 -3.23
C PRO A 193 18.39 3.34 -2.67
N ASN A 194 19.04 2.17 -2.82
CA ASN A 194 20.40 1.90 -2.37
C ASN A 194 21.48 2.19 -3.44
N GLY A 195 21.25 3.20 -4.29
CA GLY A 195 22.23 3.65 -5.30
C GLY A 195 21.74 3.63 -6.76
N GLY A 196 20.44 3.44 -7.01
CA GLY A 196 19.86 3.54 -8.35
C GLY A 196 20.42 2.50 -9.31
N ALA A 197 21.10 2.98 -10.36
CA ALA A 197 21.81 2.14 -11.33
C ALA A 197 23.14 1.60 -10.80
N ASP A 198 23.76 2.26 -9.81
CA ASP A 198 25.07 1.91 -9.24
C ASP A 198 24.94 1.15 -7.92
N CYS A 199 23.83 0.41 -7.72
CA CYS A 199 23.65 -0.35 -6.50
C CYS A 199 24.76 -1.40 -6.36
N LYS A 200 25.33 -1.50 -5.15
CA LYS A 200 26.36 -2.50 -4.81
C LYS A 200 25.89 -3.95 -5.05
N TYR A 201 24.59 -4.17 -4.86
CA TYR A 201 23.93 -5.47 -4.90
C TYR A 201 23.25 -5.72 -6.24
N ARG A 202 23.16 -6.99 -6.63
CA ARG A 202 22.61 -7.42 -7.92
C ARG A 202 21.08 -7.22 -7.97
N HIS A 203 20.58 -6.63 -9.03
CA HIS A 203 19.14 -6.49 -9.32
C HIS A 203 18.69 -7.60 -10.27
N VAL A 204 18.79 -8.85 -9.85
CA VAL A 204 18.35 -10.02 -10.62
C VAL A 204 17.57 -10.93 -9.69
N LEU A 205 16.47 -11.50 -10.19
CA LEU A 205 15.67 -12.47 -9.45
C LEU A 205 16.49 -13.77 -9.30
N PRO A 206 16.74 -14.27 -8.08
CA PRO A 206 17.38 -15.57 -7.89
C PRO A 206 16.62 -16.66 -8.66
N PRO A 207 17.33 -17.64 -9.26
CA PRO A 207 16.67 -18.80 -9.85
C PRO A 207 15.85 -19.53 -8.78
N GLY A 208 14.55 -19.74 -9.04
CA GLY A 208 13.62 -20.40 -8.10
C GLY A 208 12.88 -19.48 -7.12
N PHE A 209 13.09 -18.15 -7.15
CA PHE A 209 12.31 -17.24 -6.31
C PHE A 209 10.88 -17.04 -6.87
N VAL A 210 9.89 -17.58 -6.17
CA VAL A 210 8.46 -17.44 -6.50
C VAL A 210 7.93 -16.15 -5.87
N VAL A 211 7.42 -15.23 -6.69
CA VAL A 211 6.83 -13.97 -6.22
C VAL A 211 5.48 -14.26 -5.54
N LYS A 212 5.33 -13.82 -4.29
CA LYS A 212 4.06 -13.97 -3.54
C LYS A 212 2.93 -13.21 -4.23
N THR A 213 1.77 -13.85 -4.35
CA THR A 213 0.58 -13.22 -4.93
C THR A 213 0.09 -12.05 -4.07
N ALA A 214 -0.64 -11.09 -4.65
CA ALA A 214 -1.18 -9.95 -3.92
C ALA A 214 -2.07 -10.36 -2.73
N ALA A 215 -2.82 -11.47 -2.86
CA ALA A 215 -3.64 -12.02 -1.79
C ALA A 215 -2.78 -12.60 -0.63
N GLN A 216 -1.73 -13.36 -0.95
CA GLN A 216 -0.81 -13.90 0.07
C GLN A 216 -0.09 -12.78 0.84
N ARG A 217 0.28 -11.69 0.15
CA ARG A 217 0.90 -10.51 0.78
C ARG A 217 -0.06 -9.78 1.72
N ALA A 218 -1.33 -9.65 1.34
CA ALA A 218 -2.34 -9.04 2.20
C ALA A 218 -2.54 -9.85 3.48
N LEU A 219 -2.62 -11.18 3.36
CA LEU A 219 -2.77 -12.08 4.51
C LEU A 219 -1.56 -12.04 5.45
N GLU A 220 -0.34 -12.12 4.92
CA GLU A 220 0.88 -12.05 5.74
C GLU A 220 1.02 -10.69 6.44
N LYS A 221 0.68 -9.59 5.74
CA LYS A 221 0.69 -8.25 6.34
C LYS A 221 -0.35 -8.13 7.45
N GLU A 222 -1.55 -8.68 7.24
CA GLU A 222 -2.58 -8.74 8.27
C GLU A 222 -2.15 -9.59 9.47
N GLU A 223 -1.49 -10.72 9.26
CA GLU A 223 -0.91 -11.54 10.34
C GLU A 223 0.16 -10.76 11.11
N LEU A 224 1.02 -10.02 10.40
CA LEU A 224 2.04 -9.16 10.99
C LEU A 224 1.44 -7.98 11.76
N ASP A 225 0.33 -7.41 11.31
CA ASP A 225 -0.41 -6.37 12.04
C ASP A 225 -1.20 -6.97 13.23
N LYS A 226 -1.65 -8.23 13.13
CA LYS A 226 -2.31 -8.97 14.23
C LYS A 226 -1.30 -9.47 15.28
N ASN A 227 -0.02 -9.59 14.92
CA ASN A 227 1.01 -10.01 15.86
C ASN A 227 1.14 -8.99 17.00
N PRO A 228 0.85 -9.37 18.25
CA PRO A 228 0.80 -8.46 19.39
C PRO A 228 2.16 -7.82 19.67
N ASN A 229 3.26 -8.45 19.27
CA ASN A 229 4.60 -7.88 19.41
C ASN A 229 4.88 -6.66 18.52
N ARG A 230 4.03 -6.40 17.51
CA ARG A 230 4.15 -5.23 16.61
C ARG A 230 3.19 -4.11 16.99
N THR A 231 2.02 -4.44 17.52
CA THR A 231 0.98 -3.47 17.91
C THR A 231 1.01 -3.10 19.37
N LEU A 232 1.44 -4.01 20.24
CA LEU A 232 1.60 -3.80 21.67
C LEU A 232 3.09 -3.61 21.96
N THR A 233 3.43 -2.47 22.53
CA THR A 233 4.79 -2.27 23.05
C THR A 233 5.02 -3.22 24.23
N MET A 234 6.28 -3.56 24.52
CA MET A 234 6.58 -4.42 25.68
C MET A 234 6.02 -3.83 26.98
N GLU A 235 5.97 -2.50 27.05
CA GLU A 235 5.42 -1.71 28.13
C GLU A 235 3.91 -1.91 28.25
N ASP A 236 3.17 -1.80 27.15
CA ASP A 236 1.71 -2.01 27.16
C ASP A 236 1.36 -3.47 27.56
N PHE A 237 2.16 -4.45 27.11
CA PHE A 237 2.00 -5.84 27.56
C PHE A 237 2.21 -5.97 29.07
N LEU A 238 3.30 -5.40 29.60
CA LEU A 238 3.60 -5.41 31.04
C LEU A 238 2.50 -4.70 31.87
N GLU A 239 1.93 -3.61 31.36
CA GLU A 239 0.84 -2.89 32.03
C GLU A 239 -0.45 -3.71 32.07
N THR A 240 -0.79 -4.42 31.00
CA THR A 240 -1.96 -5.33 31.00
C THR A 240 -1.76 -6.49 31.98
N GLU A 241 -0.59 -7.12 32.00
CA GLU A 241 -0.28 -8.21 32.93
C GLU A 241 -0.26 -7.74 34.39
N ARG A 242 0.27 -6.54 34.66
CA ARG A 242 0.23 -5.96 36.01
C ARG A 242 -1.20 -5.70 36.49
N HIS A 243 -2.10 -5.29 35.60
CA HIS A 243 -3.50 -5.08 35.93
C HIS A 243 -4.27 -6.40 36.08
N LYS A 244 -3.84 -7.49 35.44
CA LYS A 244 -4.39 -8.85 35.65
C LYS A 244 -3.96 -9.44 36.99
N LEU A 245 -2.79 -9.07 37.50
CA LEU A 245 -2.27 -9.49 38.80
C LEU A 245 -2.97 -8.75 39.96
N THR A 246 -4.24 -9.08 40.21
CA THR A 246 -5.00 -8.60 41.38
C THR A 246 -5.10 -9.72 42.43
N GLY A 247 -4.51 -9.54 43.61
CA GLY A 247 -4.62 -10.50 44.72
C GLY A 247 -3.48 -10.43 45.75
N THR A 248 -3.47 -11.35 46.71
CA THR A 248 -2.41 -11.50 47.72
C THR A 248 -1.14 -12.05 47.06
N LEU A 249 -0.23 -11.15 46.69
CA LEU A 249 1.04 -11.49 46.02
C LEU A 249 2.06 -12.05 47.02
N THR A 250 2.86 -13.00 46.58
CA THR A 250 4.00 -13.52 47.37
C THR A 250 5.14 -12.49 47.36
N PRO A 251 5.64 -12.05 48.52
CA PRO A 251 6.78 -11.15 48.58
C PRO A 251 8.04 -11.86 48.09
N VAL A 252 8.84 -11.16 47.28
CA VAL A 252 10.10 -11.68 46.76
C VAL A 252 11.15 -11.61 47.88
N THR A 253 11.28 -12.72 48.59
CA THR A 253 12.33 -12.99 49.58
C THR A 253 13.36 -13.97 49.00
N GLU A 254 14.54 -14.10 49.59
CA GLU A 254 15.57 -15.03 49.07
C GLU A 254 15.09 -16.48 49.02
N GLU A 255 14.30 -16.91 50.00
CA GLU A 255 13.76 -18.27 50.08
C GLU A 255 12.73 -18.54 48.98
N THR A 256 11.83 -17.57 48.73
CA THR A 256 10.81 -17.68 47.67
C THR A 256 11.47 -17.60 46.29
N PHE A 257 12.50 -16.78 46.12
CA PHE A 257 13.27 -16.71 44.89
C PHE A 257 14.04 -18.00 44.59
N LYS A 258 14.66 -18.64 45.59
CA LYS A 258 15.35 -19.93 45.41
C LYS A 258 14.38 -21.03 44.98
N LYS A 259 13.19 -21.09 45.59
CA LYS A 259 12.11 -22.01 45.19
C LYS A 259 11.67 -21.75 43.74
N TRP A 260 11.37 -20.51 43.39
CA TRP A 260 11.01 -20.10 42.04
C TRP A 260 12.09 -20.42 41.00
N LYS A 261 13.36 -20.18 41.33
CA LYS A 261 14.50 -20.46 40.43
C LYS A 261 14.66 -21.95 40.18
N ALA A 262 14.54 -22.79 41.22
CA ALA A 262 14.58 -24.24 41.07
C ALA A 262 13.42 -24.73 40.19
N GLU A 263 12.21 -24.22 40.41
CA GLU A 263 11.03 -24.57 39.60
C GLU A 263 11.19 -24.13 38.14
N ARG A 264 11.70 -22.93 37.88
CA ARG A 264 11.99 -22.44 36.52
C ARG A 264 13.06 -23.26 35.80
N LEU A 265 14.12 -23.66 36.50
CA LEU A 265 15.17 -24.51 35.93
C LEU A 265 14.64 -25.90 35.62
N ASN A 266 13.89 -26.51 36.52
CA ASN A 266 13.27 -27.82 36.30
C ASN A 266 12.26 -27.78 35.14
N LYS A 267 11.43 -26.73 35.06
CA LYS A 267 10.50 -26.54 33.93
C LYS A 267 11.23 -26.38 32.60
N ARG A 268 12.29 -25.57 32.55
CA ARG A 268 13.10 -25.39 31.35
C ARG A 268 13.78 -26.69 30.93
N ALA A 269 14.33 -27.45 31.88
CA ALA A 269 14.95 -28.74 31.61
C ALA A 269 13.93 -29.76 31.07
N ALA A 270 12.73 -29.81 31.64
CA ALA A 270 11.65 -30.68 31.17
C ALA A 270 11.14 -30.28 29.76
N GLU A 271 11.01 -28.98 29.47
CA GLU A 271 10.64 -28.49 28.13
C GLU A 271 11.74 -28.80 27.09
N GLU A 272 13.01 -28.67 27.46
CA GLU A 272 14.15 -29.00 26.59
C GLU A 272 14.27 -30.51 26.35
N GLU A 273 14.02 -31.34 27.37
CA GLU A 273 13.96 -32.79 27.22
C GLU A 273 12.78 -33.23 26.36
N LEU A 274 11.61 -32.61 26.51
CA LEU A 274 10.45 -32.84 25.64
C LEU A 274 10.72 -32.40 24.21
N ARG A 275 11.40 -31.26 24.01
CA ARG A 275 11.79 -30.80 22.68
C ARG A 275 12.81 -31.75 22.07
N ARG A 276 13.82 -32.16 22.83
CA ARG A 276 14.79 -33.17 22.40
C ARG A 276 14.11 -34.49 22.04
N ARG A 277 13.16 -34.97 22.86
CA ARG A 277 12.38 -36.19 22.57
C ARG A 277 11.51 -36.07 21.31
N LYS A 278 11.07 -34.86 20.95
CA LYS A 278 10.35 -34.59 19.69
C LYS A 278 11.28 -34.40 18.50
N GLU A 279 12.47 -33.86 18.74
CA GLU A 279 13.53 -33.62 17.76
C GLU A 279 14.43 -34.84 17.54
N GLU A 280 14.28 -35.89 18.36
CA GLU A 280 14.90 -37.19 18.19
C GLU A 280 14.55 -37.69 16.78
N THR A 281 15.49 -37.46 15.87
CA THR A 281 15.37 -37.79 14.46
C THR A 281 15.21 -39.30 14.32
N GLY A 282 14.59 -39.78 13.23
CA GLY A 282 14.34 -41.22 13.03
C GLY A 282 15.58 -42.11 13.21
N ARG A 283 16.79 -41.56 13.02
CA ARG A 283 18.08 -42.22 13.29
C ARG A 283 18.38 -42.39 14.79
N GLU A 284 18.11 -41.38 15.61
CA GLU A 284 18.32 -41.47 17.07
C GLU A 284 17.29 -42.39 17.73
N LEU A 285 16.05 -42.41 17.22
CA LEU A 285 15.03 -43.37 17.65
C LEU A 285 15.42 -44.82 17.29
N PHE A 286 16.04 -45.02 16.13
CA PHE A 286 16.55 -46.32 15.68
C PHE A 286 17.75 -46.79 16.51
N GLU A 287 18.72 -45.91 16.80
CA GLU A 287 19.89 -46.25 17.64
C GLU A 287 19.52 -46.46 19.12
N LYS A 288 18.47 -45.78 19.62
CA LYS A 288 17.95 -45.99 20.99
C LYS A 288 17.09 -47.25 21.14
N GLY A 289 16.82 -47.99 20.07
CA GLY A 289 16.05 -49.23 20.12
C GLY A 289 14.55 -49.05 20.41
N GLY A 290 14.03 -47.83 20.37
CA GLY A 290 12.60 -47.54 20.61
C GLY A 290 11.65 -48.06 19.52
N TRP A 291 12.19 -48.68 18.47
CA TRP A 291 11.45 -49.39 17.42
C TRP A 291 11.17 -50.86 17.75
N GLN A 292 11.77 -51.42 18.82
CA GLN A 292 11.54 -52.81 19.23
C GLN A 292 10.31 -52.99 20.15
N ASP A 293 9.81 -51.92 20.79
CA ASP A 293 8.78 -52.00 21.83
C ASP A 293 7.33 -51.96 21.30
N ASP A 294 7.10 -51.87 19.98
CA ASP A 294 5.75 -51.80 19.37
C ASP A 294 5.30 -53.12 18.69
N ASP A 295 5.95 -54.26 18.99
CA ASP A 295 5.65 -55.55 18.36
C ASP A 295 5.53 -56.72 19.37
N SER A 296 5.07 -56.44 20.61
CA SER A 296 4.77 -57.49 21.59
C SER A 296 3.38 -57.42 22.24
N GLU A 297 2.51 -56.51 21.82
CA GLU A 297 1.11 -56.42 22.31
C GLU A 297 0.10 -56.27 21.14
N ALA A 298 0.43 -56.81 19.97
CA ALA A 298 -0.58 -57.16 18.97
C ALA A 298 -1.15 -58.54 19.36
N GLU A 299 -2.09 -58.54 20.30
CA GLU A 299 -2.93 -59.69 20.62
C GLU A 299 -3.46 -60.30 19.33
N SER A 300 -3.02 -61.54 19.10
CA SER A 300 -3.44 -62.48 18.08
C SER A 300 -4.96 -62.68 18.13
N SER A 301 -5.72 -61.84 17.42
CA SER A 301 -7.12 -62.14 17.08
C SER A 301 -7.14 -63.02 15.84
N ASP A 302 -7.08 -64.32 16.10
CA ASP A 302 -7.34 -65.41 15.15
C ASP A 302 -8.78 -65.30 14.62
N GLU A 303 -8.95 -64.69 13.44
CA GLU A 303 -10.09 -64.96 12.57
C GLU A 303 -9.57 -65.51 11.23
N GLU A 304 -9.78 -66.81 11.05
CA GLU A 304 -9.62 -67.53 9.80
C GLU A 304 -10.36 -66.82 8.65
N VAL A 305 -9.61 -66.20 7.74
CA VAL A 305 -10.07 -65.93 6.38
C VAL A 305 -9.23 -66.77 5.43
N GLU A 306 -9.70 -67.98 5.15
CA GLU A 306 -9.23 -68.80 4.04
C GLU A 306 -9.51 -68.09 2.70
N GLY A 307 -8.55 -67.30 2.24
CA GLY A 307 -8.53 -66.68 0.92
C GLY A 307 -7.26 -67.04 0.17
N LYS A 308 -7.30 -68.14 -0.60
CA LYS A 308 -6.24 -68.54 -1.53
C LYS A 308 -5.93 -67.40 -2.52
N GLY A 309 -4.79 -66.75 -2.34
CA GLY A 309 -4.22 -65.80 -3.31
C GLY A 309 -2.70 -65.80 -3.23
N LYS A 310 -2.04 -66.64 -4.04
CA LYS A 310 -0.60 -66.54 -4.31
C LYS A 310 -0.33 -65.24 -5.09
N GLY A 311 -0.22 -64.12 -4.39
CA GLY A 311 0.29 -62.86 -4.92
C GLY A 311 1.65 -62.60 -4.28
N LYS A 312 2.72 -62.70 -5.06
CA LYS A 312 4.05 -62.27 -4.66
C LYS A 312 3.94 -60.79 -4.27
N VAL A 313 4.04 -60.48 -2.98
CA VAL A 313 4.16 -59.09 -2.53
C VAL A 313 5.50 -58.63 -3.10
N ASP A 314 5.47 -57.77 -4.12
CA ASP A 314 6.66 -57.12 -4.65
C ASP A 314 7.25 -56.26 -3.52
N VAL A 315 8.15 -56.86 -2.76
CA VAL A 315 9.05 -56.14 -1.86
C VAL A 315 9.85 -55.22 -2.76
N TRP A 316 9.55 -53.93 -2.70
CA TRP A 316 10.31 -52.91 -3.41
C TRP A 316 11.77 -53.05 -3.01
N ASP A 317 12.61 -53.48 -3.96
CA ASP A 317 14.04 -53.68 -3.73
C ASP A 317 14.73 -52.31 -3.62
N LEU A 318 14.74 -51.78 -2.39
CA LEU A 318 15.33 -50.49 -2.06
C LEU A 318 16.85 -50.47 -2.28
N ASP A 319 17.51 -51.63 -2.25
CA ASP A 319 18.95 -51.75 -2.51
C ASP A 319 19.24 -51.56 -4.00
N GLN A 320 18.41 -52.14 -4.87
CA GLN A 320 18.47 -51.85 -6.30
C GLN A 320 18.20 -50.37 -6.59
N LEU A 321 17.15 -49.80 -6.01
CA LEU A 321 16.83 -48.38 -6.21
C LEU A 321 17.97 -47.47 -5.73
N ARG A 322 18.58 -47.77 -4.58
CA ARG A 322 19.70 -46.99 -4.04
C ARG A 322 20.90 -47.01 -4.99
N ARG A 323 21.27 -48.19 -5.50
CA ARG A 323 22.36 -48.32 -6.49
C ARG A 323 22.08 -47.52 -7.77
N GLU A 324 20.85 -47.58 -8.26
CA GLU A 324 20.44 -46.82 -9.45
C GLU A 324 20.49 -45.30 -9.19
N THR A 325 20.09 -44.83 -8.00
CA THR A 325 20.18 -43.41 -7.64
C THR A 325 21.62 -42.93 -7.44
N GLU A 326 22.47 -43.72 -6.79
CA GLU A 326 23.89 -43.39 -6.58
C GLU A 326 24.63 -43.32 -7.92
N ALA A 327 24.35 -44.27 -8.83
CA ALA A 327 24.91 -44.24 -10.18
C ALA A 327 24.47 -42.99 -10.96
N MET A 328 23.19 -42.61 -10.86
CA MET A 328 22.70 -41.38 -11.50
C MET A 328 23.34 -40.11 -10.93
N GLU A 329 23.58 -40.06 -9.62
CA GLU A 329 24.27 -38.93 -8.98
C GLU A 329 25.76 -38.87 -9.38
N GLU A 330 26.44 -40.01 -9.44
CA GLU A 330 27.82 -40.10 -9.92
C GLU A 330 27.96 -39.68 -11.39
N GLU A 331 27.01 -40.08 -12.24
CA GLU A 331 26.96 -39.64 -13.63
C GLU A 331 26.74 -38.13 -13.75
N GLN A 332 25.82 -37.56 -12.97
CA GLN A 332 25.58 -36.11 -12.93
C GLN A 332 26.79 -35.34 -12.39
N GLU A 333 27.48 -35.87 -11.37
CA GLU A 333 28.69 -35.27 -10.84
C GLU A 333 29.85 -35.37 -11.84
N ALA A 334 29.99 -36.50 -12.54
CA ALA A 334 30.96 -36.67 -13.60
C ALA A 334 30.69 -35.72 -14.78
N GLU A 335 29.43 -35.54 -15.17
CA GLU A 335 29.04 -34.53 -16.16
C GLU A 335 29.34 -33.12 -15.68
N ARG A 336 29.06 -32.78 -14.42
CA ARG A 336 29.40 -31.48 -13.82
C ARG A 336 30.91 -31.23 -13.81
N ILE A 337 31.71 -32.23 -13.45
CA ILE A 337 33.18 -32.15 -13.46
C ILE A 337 33.70 -32.01 -14.90
N LYS A 338 33.14 -32.75 -15.85
CA LYS A 338 33.47 -32.68 -17.28
C LYS A 338 33.10 -31.33 -17.89
N ALA A 339 31.95 -30.76 -17.50
CA ALA A 339 31.52 -29.43 -17.89
C ALA A 339 32.35 -28.32 -17.23
N GLY A 340 32.84 -28.53 -16.00
CA GLY A 340 33.70 -27.61 -15.27
C GLY A 340 35.18 -27.66 -15.69
N GLY A 341 35.63 -28.74 -16.34
CA GLY A 341 37.02 -28.96 -16.76
C GLY A 341 37.38 -28.50 -18.19
N ALA A 342 36.46 -27.86 -18.91
CA ALA A 342 36.67 -27.37 -20.29
C ALA A 342 37.04 -25.87 -20.39
N LEU A 343 37.50 -25.28 -19.28
CA LEU A 343 38.01 -23.90 -19.21
C LEU A 343 39.45 -23.93 -18.68
N ASP A 344 40.37 -24.40 -19.50
CA ASP A 344 41.79 -24.04 -19.44
C ASP A 344 42.31 -23.80 -20.88
#